data_AF-A0A3M1Z0E1-F1
#
_entry.id   AF-A0A3M1Z0E1-F1
#
_cell.length_a   1.000
_cell.length_b   1.000
_cell.length_c   1.000
_cell.angle_alpha   90.00
_cell.angle_beta   90.00
_cell.angle_gamma   90.00
#
_symmetry.space_group_name_H-M   'P 1'
#
loop_
_entity.id
_entity.type
_entity.pdbx_description
1 polymer ?
#
loop_
_entity_poly.entity_id
_entity_poly.type
_entity_poly.pdbx_seq_one_letter_code
_entity_poly.pdbx_strand_id
1 'polypeptide(L)'
;MPVTVEWMDDAHTIILQTYITPWTWDEFYEATAGQTISMLNAVEHPVYIISDYTQGITLPTGSALTHARNALSKTPPNLAGLYIISSSAF
;
A
#
# COMPACT_ATOMS: atom_id res chain seq x y z
N MET A 1 4.82 -12.92 4.74
CA MET A 1 4.78 -11.70 3.91
C MET A 1 5.16 -10.53 4.82
N PRO A 2 6.30 -9.88 4.56
CA PRO A 2 6.75 -8.68 5.26
C PRO A 2 5.95 -7.43 4.89
N VAL A 3 5.04 -7.52 3.91
CA VAL A 3 4.01 -6.52 3.66
C VAL A 3 2.64 -7.08 4.06
N THR A 4 1.93 -6.42 4.97
CA THR A 4 0.57 -6.79 5.37
C THR A 4 -0.43 -5.74 4.91
N VAL A 5 -1.67 -6.17 4.63
CA VAL A 5 -2.77 -5.30 4.20
C VAL A 5 -4.02 -5.65 4.99
N GLU A 6 -4.63 -4.66 5.64
CA GLU A 6 -5.84 -4.84 6.44
C GLU A 6 -6.73 -3.60 6.45
N TRP A 7 -8.00 -3.78 6.82
CA TRP A 7 -8.89 -2.66 7.12
C TRP A 7 -8.58 -2.13 8.52
N MET A 8 -8.44 -0.82 8.67
CA MET A 8 -8.23 -0.20 9.98
C MET A 8 -9.52 0.01 10.77
N ASP A 9 -10.66 -0.02 10.08
CA ASP A 9 -11.96 0.31 10.64
C ASP A 9 -13.04 -0.65 10.11
N ASP A 10 -14.05 -0.91 10.94
CA ASP A 10 -15.16 -1.80 10.60
C ASP A 10 -16.02 -1.28 9.44
N ALA A 11 -15.96 0.04 9.18
CA ALA A 11 -16.64 0.66 8.05
C ALA A 11 -15.85 0.50 6.73
N HIS A 12 -14.68 -0.15 6.76
CA HIS A 12 -13.82 -0.40 5.60
C HIS A 12 -13.48 0.88 4.81
N THR A 13 -13.28 2.00 5.51
CA THR A 13 -12.95 3.28 4.87
C THR A 13 -11.45 3.52 4.77
N ILE A 14 -10.64 2.76 5.51
CA ILE A 14 -9.17 2.93 5.55
C ILE A 14 -8.47 1.58 5.43
N ILE A 15 -7.59 1.45 4.44
CA ILE A 15 -6.66 0.31 4.30
C ILE A 15 -5.30 0.70 4.90
N LEU A 16 -4.79 -0.12 5.80
CA LEU A 16 -3.41 -0.03 6.28
C LEU A 16 -2.54 -1.05 5.54
N GLN A 17 -1.47 -0.55 4.93
CA GLN A 17 -0.38 -1.36 4.40
C GLN A 17 0.82 -1.20 5.32
N THR A 18 1.26 -2.26 6.00
CA THR A 18 2.46 -2.21 6.86
C THR A 18 3.63 -2.87 6.15
N TYR A 19 4.76 -2.16 6.04
CA TYR A 19 5.98 -2.63 5.40
C TYR A 19 7.06 -2.90 6.47
N ILE A 20 7.44 -4.17 6.62
CA ILE A 20 8.45 -4.64 7.58
C ILE A 20 9.70 -5.03 6.81
N THR A 21 10.86 -4.43 7.07
CA THR A 21 12.10 -4.81 6.36
C THR A 21 12.71 -6.12 6.87
N PRO A 22 13.34 -6.93 5.99
CA PRO A 22 13.44 -6.74 4.54
C PRO A 22 12.17 -7.21 3.80
N TRP A 23 11.81 -6.49 2.73
CA TRP A 23 10.77 -6.89 1.77
C TRP A 23 11.31 -6.76 0.34
N THR A 24 10.58 -7.31 -0.63
CA THR A 24 10.93 -7.33 -2.07
C THR A 24 9.84 -6.67 -2.91
N TRP A 25 10.20 -6.18 -4.11
CA TRP A 25 9.20 -5.59 -5.01
C TRP A 25 8.08 -6.57 -5.38
N ASP A 26 8.35 -7.87 -5.41
CA ASP A 26 7.33 -8.89 -5.66
C ASP A 26 6.31 -8.95 -4.53
N GLU A 27 6.74 -8.87 -3.26
CA GLU A 27 5.83 -8.79 -2.11
C GLU A 27 5.03 -7.49 -2.09
N PHE A 28 5.63 -6.37 -2.53
CA PHE A 28 4.88 -5.13 -2.78
C PHE A 28 3.80 -5.31 -3.85
N TYR A 29 4.11 -5.99 -4.96
CA TYR A 29 3.13 -6.24 -6.01
C TYR A 29 2.03 -7.20 -5.58
N GLU A 30 2.35 -8.24 -4.81
CA GLU A 30 1.36 -9.16 -4.25
C GLU A 30 0.39 -8.43 -3.30
N ALA A 31 0.92 -7.58 -2.40
CA ALA A 31 0.12 -6.80 -1.48
C ALA A 31 -0.72 -5.71 -2.18
N THR A 32 -0.13 -4.99 -3.14
CA THR A 32 -0.83 -3.89 -3.84
C THR A 32 -1.78 -4.41 -4.90
N ALA A 33 -1.27 -5.13 -5.90
CA ALA A 33 -2.07 -5.58 -7.04
C ALA A 33 -3.00 -6.76 -6.71
N GLY A 34 -2.63 -7.57 -5.72
CA GLY A 34 -3.48 -8.63 -5.21
C GLY A 34 -4.45 -8.09 -4.15
N GLN A 35 -3.97 -7.92 -2.92
CA GLN A 35 -4.84 -7.72 -1.76
C GLN A 35 -5.50 -6.34 -1.75
N THR A 36 -4.73 -5.26 -1.93
CA THR A 36 -5.25 -3.89 -1.84
C THR A 36 -6.27 -3.60 -2.93
N ILE A 37 -5.99 -3.98 -4.19
CA ILE A 37 -6.95 -3.80 -5.29
C ILE A 37 -8.21 -4.65 -5.06
N SER A 38 -8.09 -5.89 -4.57
CA SER A 38 -9.25 -6.71 -4.22
C SER A 38 -10.11 -6.07 -3.12
N MET A 39 -9.48 -5.50 -2.10
CA MET A 39 -10.19 -4.78 -1.02
C MET A 39 -10.87 -3.52 -1.53
N LEU A 40 -10.20 -2.71 -2.35
CA LEU A 40 -10.79 -1.51 -2.97
C LEU A 40 -11.99 -1.86 -3.85
N ASN A 41 -11.90 -2.93 -4.65
CA ASN A 41 -12.99 -3.37 -5.51
C ASN A 41 -14.16 -4.03 -4.75
N ALA A 42 -13.97 -4.40 -3.48
CA ALA A 42 -15.02 -5.00 -2.66
C ALA A 42 -16.02 -3.96 -2.11
N VAL A 43 -15.71 -2.66 -2.23
CA VAL A 43 -16.54 -1.56 -1.73
C VAL A 43 -16.74 -0.50 -2.81
N GLU A 44 -17.90 0.16 -2.80
CA GLU A 44 -18.24 1.20 -3.79
C GLU A 44 -17.97 2.63 -3.29
N HIS A 45 -17.74 2.78 -1.98
CA HIS A 45 -17.52 4.09 -1.36
C HIS A 45 -16.04 4.49 -1.38
N PRO A 46 -15.73 5.79 -1.12
CA PRO A 46 -14.36 6.27 -1.00
C PRO A 46 -13.56 5.51 0.07
N VAL A 47 -12.31 5.19 -0.25
CA VAL A 47 -11.35 4.53 0.65
C VAL A 47 -10.04 5.31 0.66
N TYR A 48 -9.42 5.40 1.84
CA TYR A 48 -8.07 5.93 2.01
C TYR A 48 -7.07 4.80 2.22
N ILE A 49 -5.84 4.96 1.73
CA ILE A 49 -4.74 4.03 2.01
C ILE A 49 -3.70 4.75 2.87
N ILE A 50 -3.24 4.06 3.91
CA ILE A 50 -2.06 4.42 4.69
C ILE A 50 -0.98 3.38 4.41
N SER A 51 0.14 3.82 3.82
CA SER A 51 1.34 3.00 3.64
C SER A 51 2.34 3.32 4.75
N ASP A 52 2.44 2.43 5.72
CA ASP A 52 3.31 2.55 6.90
C ASP A 52 4.65 1.87 6.66
N TYR A 53 5.70 2.68 6.53
CA TYR A 53 7.11 2.30 6.41
C TYR A 53 7.91 2.54 7.69
N THR A 54 7.26 2.82 8.83
CA THR A 54 7.93 3.10 10.10
C THR A 54 8.76 1.93 10.63
N GLN A 55 8.40 0.69 10.24
CA GLN A 55 9.14 -0.53 10.58
C GLN A 55 10.12 -0.99 9.49
N GLY A 56 10.41 -0.13 8.50
CA GLY A 56 11.37 -0.44 7.47
C GLY A 56 11.40 0.57 6.32
N ILE A 57 12.32 1.55 6.39
CA ILE A 57 12.49 2.53 5.32
C ILE A 57 13.41 2.05 4.19
N THR A 58 14.13 0.94 4.38
CA THR A 58 15.03 0.44 3.35
C THR A 58 14.21 -0.17 2.20
N LEU A 59 13.98 0.64 1.18
CA LEU A 59 13.38 0.19 -0.07
C LEU A 59 14.28 -0.89 -0.71
N PRO A 60 13.70 -1.92 -1.35
CA PRO A 60 14.47 -2.85 -2.14
C PRO A 60 15.20 -2.10 -3.27
N THR A 61 16.37 -2.59 -3.66
CA THR A 61 17.14 -1.99 -4.76
C THR A 61 16.32 -1.96 -6.05
N GLY A 62 16.51 -0.92 -6.86
CA GLY A 62 15.75 -0.69 -8.09
C GLY A 62 15.01 0.65 -8.12
N SER A 63 14.31 0.91 -9.21
CA SER A 63 13.63 2.19 -9.47
C SER A 63 12.32 2.30 -8.69
N ALA A 64 12.37 2.65 -7.41
CA ALA A 64 11.19 2.77 -6.53
C ALA A 64 10.05 3.62 -7.13
N LEU A 65 10.40 4.72 -7.81
CA LEU A 65 9.42 5.58 -8.48
C LEU A 65 8.66 4.85 -9.60
N THR A 66 9.31 3.92 -10.30
CA THR A 66 8.68 3.09 -11.33
C THR A 66 7.67 2.14 -10.73
N HIS A 67 8.00 1.49 -9.61
CA HIS A 67 7.09 0.59 -8.89
C HIS A 67 5.87 1.36 -8.35
N ALA A 68 6.10 2.52 -7.72
CA ALA A 68 5.02 3.39 -7.22
C ALA A 68 4.10 3.86 -8.36
N ARG A 69 4.67 4.33 -9.48
CA ARG A 69 3.89 4.74 -10.66
C ARG A 69 3.06 3.59 -11.23
N ASN A 70 3.61 2.38 -11.27
CA ASN A 70 2.90 1.20 -11.74
C ASN A 70 1.69 0.90 -10.86
N ALA A 71 1.86 0.90 -9.53
CA ALA A 71 0.77 0.68 -8.60
C ALA A 71 -0.34 1.72 -8.76
N LEU A 72 0.00 3.01 -8.80
CA LEU A 72 -0.97 4.11 -8.98
C LEU A 72 -1.77 3.99 -10.29
N SER A 73 -1.16 3.48 -11.36
CA SER A 73 -1.85 3.31 -12.65
C SER A 73 -2.92 2.21 -12.64
N LYS A 74 -2.90 1.33 -11.64
CA LYS A 74 -3.82 0.19 -11.50
C LYS A 74 -4.88 0.40 -10.42
N THR A 75 -4.80 1.50 -9.67
CA THR A 75 -5.70 1.76 -8.56
C THR A 75 -7.12 2.07 -9.07
N PRO A 76 -8.15 1.43 -8.49
CA PRO A 76 -9.55 1.77 -8.69
C PRO A 76 -9.89 3.26 -8.40
N PRO A 77 -10.96 3.78 -9.03
CA PRO A 77 -11.34 5.19 -8.90
C PRO A 77 -11.88 5.58 -7.52
N ASN A 78 -12.24 4.62 -6.67
CA ASN A 78 -12.71 4.86 -5.31
C ASN A 78 -11.57 5.11 -4.30
N LEU A 79 -10.30 5.09 -4.73
CA LEU A 79 -9.21 5.60 -3.90
C LEU A 79 -9.31 7.12 -3.77
N ALA A 80 -9.67 7.58 -2.57
CA ALA A 80 -9.80 9.00 -2.25
C ALA A 80 -8.47 9.65 -1.87
N GLY A 81 -7.53 8.88 -1.32
CA GLY A 81 -6.23 9.40 -0.91
C GLY A 81 -5.25 8.32 -0.49
N LEU A 82 -3.96 8.62 -0.68
CA LEU A 82 -2.83 7.79 -0.28
C LEU A 82 -1.94 8.60 0.66
N TYR A 83 -1.68 8.08 1.84
CA TYR A 83 -0.81 8.67 2.86
C TYR A 83 0.37 7.75 3.10
N ILE A 84 1.58 8.30 3.09
CA ILE A 84 2.81 7.55 3.36
C ILE A 84 3.33 8.01 4.71
N ILE A 85 3.54 7.06 5.62
CA ILE A 85 4.13 7.31 6.94
C ILE A 85 5.51 6.66 6.97
N SER A 86 6.53 7.42 7.37
CA SER A 86 7.90 6.93 7.52
C SER A 86 8.55 7.55 8.74
N SER A 87 9.51 6.85 9.34
CA SER A 87 10.28 7.34 10.50
C SER A 87 11.32 8.41 10.15
N SER A 88 11.56 8.65 8.85
CA SER A 88 12.39 9.76 8.34
C SER A 88 11.87 10.23 6.97
N ALA A 89 12.18 11.48 6.60
CA ALA A 89 11.88 11.97 5.25
C ALA A 89 12.71 11.21 4.20
N PHE A 90 12.09 10.90 3.06
CA PHE A 90 12.72 10.26 1.89
C PHE A 90 13.70 11.21 1.18
#